data_AF-A0A7W6IHR0-F1
#
_entry.id   AF-A0A7W6IHR0-F1
#
_cell.length_a   1.000
_cell.length_b   1.000
_cell.length_c   1.000
_cell.angle_alpha   90.00
_cell.angle_beta   90.00
_cell.angle_gamma   90.00
#
_symmetry.space_group_name_H-M   'P 1'
#
loop_
_entity.id
_entity.type
_entity.pdbx_description
1 polymer ?
#
loop_
_entity_poly.entity_id
_entity_poly.type
_entity_poly.pdbx_seq_one_letter_code
_entity_poly.pdbx_strand_id
1 'polypeptide(L)' 'MAFDPFADEPRKALSGYEIGQDLSMLSIDELDERVDLLEREIVRLKEARARKEKSRAAASAFFNIGEEKIGRESV' A
#
# COMPACT_ATOMS: atom_id res chain seq x y z
N MET A 1 9.61 14.40 20.75
CA MET A 1 9.29 13.31 19.80
C MET A 1 8.39 13.87 18.74
N ALA A 2 8.81 13.88 17.47
CA ALA A 2 7.97 14.32 16.37
C ALA A 2 6.92 13.23 16.08
N PHE A 3 5.65 13.60 16.13
CA PHE A 3 4.54 12.78 15.67
C PHE A 3 4.64 12.72 14.14
N ASP A 4 5.02 11.57 13.59
CA ASP A 4 4.99 11.33 12.15
C ASP A 4 3.55 10.95 11.76
N PRO A 5 2.79 11.81 11.07
CA PRO A 5 1.42 11.54 10.66
C PRO A 5 1.31 10.43 9.60
N PHE A 6 2.45 9.88 9.14
CA PHE A 6 2.53 8.79 8.18
C PHE A 6 3.13 7.50 8.76
N ALA A 7 3.34 7.42 10.07
CA ALA A 7 3.72 6.18 10.75
C ALA A 7 2.55 5.19 10.69
N ASP A 8 2.44 4.49 9.55
CA ASP A 8 1.62 3.30 9.33
C ASP A 8 1.90 2.37 10.53
N GLU A 9 0.89 2.15 11.37
CA GLU A 9 0.99 1.34 12.58
C GLU A 9 1.75 0.03 12.29
N PRO A 10 2.53 -0.51 13.25
CA PRO A 10 3.24 -1.76 13.03
C PRO A 10 2.22 -2.87 12.80
N ARG A 11 1.87 -3.10 11.53
CA ARG A 11 1.06 -4.22 11.10
C ARG A 11 1.85 -5.44 11.50
N LYS A 12 1.34 -6.17 12.51
CA LYS A 12 1.88 -7.46 12.93
C LYS A 12 2.22 -8.22 11.65
N ALA A 13 3.50 -8.51 11.47
CA ALA A 13 3.92 -9.41 10.41
C ALA A 13 3.10 -10.69 10.62
N LEU A 14 2.34 -11.09 9.60
CA LEU A 14 1.71 -12.40 9.55
C LEU A 14 2.86 -13.41 9.54
N SER A 15 3.38 -13.74 10.72
CA SER A 15 4.57 -14.58 10.91
C SER A 15 4.27 -16.06 10.71
N GLY A 16 3.45 -16.40 9.72
CA GLY A 16 2.96 -17.77 9.54
C GLY A 16 3.18 -18.37 8.16
N TYR A 17 3.12 -17.56 7.09
CA TYR A 17 2.97 -18.09 5.74
C TYR A 17 3.99 -17.51 4.78
N GLU A 18 4.71 -18.41 4.10
CA GLU A 18 5.68 -18.06 3.06
C GLU A 18 5.10 -18.32 1.67
N ILE A 19 5.38 -17.42 0.72
CA ILE A 19 4.98 -17.62 -0.68
C ILE A 19 5.80 -18.77 -1.26
N GLY A 20 5.12 -19.75 -1.86
CA GLY A 20 5.75 -20.94 -2.42
C GLY A 20 6.11 -22.00 -1.38
N GLN A 21 5.58 -21.88 -0.16
CA GLN A 21 5.62 -22.94 0.86
C GLN A 21 5.06 -24.27 0.30
N ASP A 22 5.65 -25.39 0.70
CA ASP A 22 5.08 -26.71 0.46
C ASP A 22 3.74 -26.89 1.19
N LEU A 23 2.74 -27.38 0.44
CA LEU A 23 1.36 -27.54 0.89
C LEU A 23 1.01 -29.01 1.18
N SER A 24 1.94 -29.94 0.98
CA SER A 24 1.67 -31.39 1.03
C SER A 24 1.12 -31.89 2.37
N MET A 25 1.45 -31.20 3.47
CA MET A 25 1.01 -31.54 4.82
C MET A 25 -0.20 -30.76 5.32
N LEU A 26 -0.76 -29.85 4.51
CA LEU A 26 -1.92 -29.05 4.90
C LEU A 26 -3.22 -29.76 4.54
N SER A 27 -4.19 -29.68 5.44
CA SER A 27 -5.57 -30.05 5.17
C SER A 27 -6.26 -29.02 4.27
N ILE A 28 -7.43 -29.39 3.72
CA ILE A 28 -8.25 -28.49 2.89
C ILE A 28 -8.70 -27.27 3.70
N ASP A 29 -9.18 -27.47 4.93
CA ASP A 29 -9.64 -26.36 5.78
C ASP A 29 -8.49 -25.37 6.07
N GLU A 30 -7.26 -25.87 6.32
CA GLU A 30 -6.08 -25.01 6.50
C GLU A 30 -5.67 -24.27 5.22
N LEU A 31 -5.92 -24.84 4.05
CA LEU A 31 -5.72 -24.17 2.77
C LEU A 31 -6.75 -23.05 2.59
N ASP A 32 -8.01 -23.30 2.89
CA ASP A 32 -9.09 -22.31 2.81
C ASP A 32 -8.83 -21.13 3.76
N GLU A 33 -8.49 -21.40 5.02
CA GLU A 33 -8.11 -20.35 5.99
C GLU A 33 -6.93 -19.51 5.50
N ARG A 34 -5.92 -20.15 4.89
CA ARG A 34 -4.76 -19.45 4.36
C ARG A 34 -5.11 -18.60 3.15
N VAL A 35 -5.96 -19.09 2.24
CA VAL A 35 -6.46 -18.34 1.09
C VAL A 35 -7.20 -17.09 1.57
N ASP A 36 -8.14 -17.24 2.49
CA ASP A 36 -8.92 -16.12 3.05
C ASP A 36 -8.02 -15.02 3.63
N LEU A 37 -6.96 -15.40 4.34
CA LEU A 37 -6.00 -14.46 4.92
C LEU A 37 -5.19 -13.73 3.84
N LEU A 38 -4.74 -14.44 2.81
CA LEU A 38 -4.00 -13.85 1.69
C LEU A 38 -4.88 -12.92 0.85
N GLU A 39 -6.16 -13.26 0.65
CA GLU A 39 -7.12 -12.39 -0.06
C GLU A 39 -7.36 -11.07 0.69
N ARG A 40 -7.55 -11.13 2.02
CA ARG A 40 -7.66 -9.93 2.86
C ARG A 40 -6.40 -9.08 2.76
N GLU A 41 -5.23 -9.70 2.74
CA GLU A 41 -3.97 -8.99 2.60
C GLU A 41 -3.82 -8.34 1.22
N ILE A 42 -4.28 -9.01 0.15
CA ILE A 42 -4.34 -8.42 -1.21
C ILE A 42 -5.22 -7.17 -1.22
N VAL A 43 -6.40 -7.21 -0.59
CA VAL A 43 -7.29 -6.04 -0.48
C VAL A 43 -6.58 -4.89 0.23
N ARG A 44 -5.98 -5.17 1.39
CA ARG A 44 -5.24 -4.17 2.17
C ARG A 44 -4.10 -3.53 1.36
N LEU A 45 -3.36 -4.32 0.58
CA LEU A 45 -2.29 -3.83 -0.30
C LEU A 45 -2.83 -2.96 -1.43
N LYS A 46 -3.93 -3.36 -2.08
CA LYS A 46 -4.59 -2.58 -3.13
C LYS A 46 -5.05 -1.22 -2.61
N GLU A 47 -5.65 -1.17 -1.42
CA GLU A 47 -6.05 0.08 -0.79
C GLU A 47 -4.86 0.99 -0.48
N ALA A 48 -3.79 0.42 0.10
CA ALA A 48 -2.58 1.18 0.40
C ALA A 48 -1.95 1.76 -0.88
N ARG A 49 -1.92 0.98 -1.98
CA ARG A 49 -1.47 1.45 -3.30
C ARG A 49 -2.33 2.61 -3.79
N ALA A 50 -3.66 2.48 -3.74
CA ALA A 50 -4.57 3.54 -4.17
C ALA A 50 -4.40 4.84 -3.36
N ARG A 51 -4.19 4.74 -2.03
CA ARG A 51 -3.88 5.90 -1.19
C ARG A 51 -2.58 6.59 -1.62
N LYS A 52 -1.52 5.80 -1.88
CA LYS A 52 -0.23 6.32 -2.35
C LYS A 52 -0.31 6.96 -3.73
N GLU A 53 -1.07 6.38 -4.66
CA GLU A 53 -1.30 6.99 -5.98
C GLU A 53 -2.04 8.32 -5.90
N LYS A 54 -3.08 8.42 -5.07
CA LYS A 54 -3.79 9.68 -4.83
C LYS A 54 -2.86 10.76 -4.26
N SER A 55 -2.01 10.38 -3.30
CA SER A 55 -1.01 11.28 -2.74
C SER A 55 0.00 11.75 -3.80
N ARG A 56 0.51 10.84 -4.64
CA ARG A 56 1.39 11.19 -5.76
C ARG A 56 0.71 12.14 -6.76
N ALA A 57 -0.52 11.83 -7.17
CA ALA A 57 -1.26 12.65 -8.13
C ALA A 57 -1.54 14.07 -7.60
N ALA A 58 -1.91 14.19 -6.33
CA ALA A 58 -2.07 15.47 -5.67
C ALA A 58 -0.75 16.27 -5.69
N ALA A 59 0.37 15.64 -5.28
CA ALA A 59 1.69 16.27 -5.34
C ALA A 59 2.07 16.73 -6.76
N SER A 60 1.87 15.89 -7.77
CA SER A 60 2.14 16.24 -9.17
C SER A 60 1.34 17.45 -9.66
N ALA A 61 0.07 17.58 -9.24
CA ALA A 61 -0.74 18.74 -9.58
C ALA A 61 -0.20 20.04 -8.94
N PHE A 62 0.29 19.98 -7.70
CA PHE A 62 0.93 21.14 -7.05
C PHE A 62 2.20 21.59 -7.76
N PHE A 63 3.04 20.67 -8.25
CA PHE A 63 4.26 21.03 -8.98
C PHE A 63 3.99 21.62 -10.36
N ASN A 64 3.00 21.10 -11.10
CA ASN A 64 2.65 21.64 -12.43
C ASN A 64 2.07 23.06 -12.37
N ILE A 65 1.28 23.37 -11.32
CA ILE A 65 0.76 24.73 -11.09
C ILE A 65 1.90 25.72 -10.75
N GLY A 66 2.95 25.23 -10.09
CA GLY A 66 4.15 26.01 -9.76
C GLY A 66 4.98 26.37 -11.00
N GLU A 67 5.16 25.45 -11.94
CA GLU A 67 5.91 25.71 -13.18
C GLU A 67 5.17 26.63 -14.15
N GLU A 68 3.83 26.53 -14.25
CA GLU A 68 3.05 27.37 -15.17
C GLU A 68 2.96 28.83 -14.72
N LYS A 69 3.03 29.12 -13.40
CA LYS A 69 3.04 30.50 -12.91
C LYS A 69 4.36 31.23 -13.15
N ILE A 70 5.49 30.53 -13.19
CA ILE A 70 6.81 31.16 -13.41
C ILE A 70 6.98 31.60 -14.88
N GLY A 71 6.31 30.92 -15.82
CA GLY A 71 6.36 31.24 -17.26
C GLY A 71 5.43 32.37 -17.72
N ARG A 72 4.45 32.79 -16.91
CA ARG A 72 3.43 33.80 -17.31
C ARG A 72 3.68 35.22 -16.78
N GLU A 73 4.60 35.41 -15.84
CA GLU A 73 5.00 36.73 -15.32
C GLU A 73 6.19 37.36 -16.08
N SER A 74 6.77 36.67 -17.08
CA SER A 74 7.92 37.18 -17.85
C SER A 74 7.59 37.70 -19.26
N VAL A 75 6.33 38.06 -19.55
CA VAL A 75 5.92 38.69 -20.82
C VAL A 75 5.30 40.04 -20.59
#